data_AF-A0A9D2IAY2-F1
#
_entry.id   AF-A0A9D2IAY2-F1
#
_cell.length_a   1.000
_cell.length_b   1.000
_cell.length_c   1.000
_cell.angle_alpha   90.00
_cell.angle_beta   90.00
_cell.angle_gamma   90.00
#
_symmetry.space_group_name_H-M   'P 1'
#
loop_
_entity.id
_entity.type
_entity.pdbx_description
1 polymer ?
#
loop_
_entity_poly.entity_id
_entity_poly.type
_entity_poly.pdbx_seq_one_letter_code
_entity_poly.pdbx_strand_id
1 'polypeptide(L)' 'MDRMHELVKILNQWAYEYYVLDNPSVPDREYDKLYDELQALERETGVRLPDSPTRRVGGEPIKAFARHAHIARLYSLD' A
#
# COMPACT_ATOMS: atom_id res chain seq x y z
N MET A 1 -0.08 7.25 -18.34
CA MET A 1 -0.59 6.16 -17.47
C MET A 1 0.41 5.03 -17.29
N ASP A 2 1.19 4.68 -18.31
CA ASP A 2 2.16 3.57 -18.23
C ASP A 2 3.17 3.73 -17.09
N ARG A 3 3.71 4.94 -16.90
CA ARG A 3 4.63 5.24 -15.80
C ARG A 3 4.05 4.99 -14.41
N MET A 4 2.78 5.34 -14.18
CA MET A 4 2.13 5.09 -12.89
C MET A 4 2.00 3.58 -12.62
N HIS A 5 1.67 2.79 -13.63
CA HIS A 5 1.59 1.33 -13.47
C HIS A 5 2.95 0.71 -13.18
N GLU A 6 4.02 1.21 -13.83
CA GLU A 6 5.39 0.79 -13.53
C GLU A 6 5.79 1.10 -12.09
N LEU A 7 5.57 2.34 -11.64
CA LEU A 7 5.87 2.76 -10.28
C LEU A 7 5.10 1.94 -9.25
N VAL A 8 3.79 1.74 -9.46
CA VAL A 8 2.96 0.91 -8.57
C VAL A 8 3.48 -0.52 -8.50
N LYS A 9 3.85 -1.13 -9.63
CA LYS A 9 4.40 -2.48 -9.67
C LYS A 9 5.72 -2.57 -8.88
N ILE A 10 6.65 -1.65 -9.11
CA ILE A 10 7.97 -1.64 -8.45
C ILE A 10 7.81 -1.42 -6.94
N LEU A 11 7.03 -0.41 -6.53
CA LEU A 11 6.82 -0.10 -5.12
C LEU A 11 6.09 -1.22 -4.39
N ASN A 12 5.14 -1.91 -5.04
CA ASN A 12 4.48 -3.08 -4.43
C ASN A 12 5.46 -4.25 -4.25
N GLN A 13 6.36 -4.48 -5.20
CA GLN A 13 7.41 -5.50 -5.08
C GLN A 13 8.35 -5.20 -3.91
N TRP A 14 8.88 -3.97 -3.83
CA TRP A 14 9.76 -3.58 -2.72
C TRP A 14 9.05 -3.58 -1.37
N ALA A 15 7.77 -3.19 -1.32
CA ALA A 15 6.98 -3.30 -0.10
C ALA A 15 6.80 -4.77 0.32
N TYR A 16 6.61 -5.69 -0.62
CA TYR A 16 6.55 -7.13 -0.30
C TYR A 16 7.88 -7.64 0.25
N GLU A 17 8.99 -7.29 -0.40
CA GLU A 17 10.34 -7.66 0.04
C GLU A 17 10.67 -7.11 1.44
N TYR A 18 10.26 -5.88 1.73
CA TYR A 18 10.45 -5.25 3.04
C TYR A 18 9.53 -5.85 4.11
N TYR A 19 8.21 -5.85 3.90
CA TYR A 19 7.24 -6.19 4.94
C TYR A 19 6.96 -7.69 5.09
N VAL A 20 7.17 -8.50 4.04
CA VAL A 20 6.84 -9.93 4.06
C VAL A 20 8.09 -10.81 4.08
N LEU A 21 9.10 -10.46 3.29
CA LEU A 21 10.31 -11.28 3.19
C LEU A 21 11.40 -10.87 4.18
N ASP A 22 11.29 -9.72 4.83
CA ASP A 22 12.34 -9.12 5.68
C ASP A 22 13.70 -9.06 4.95
N ASN A 23 13.66 -8.85 3.63
CA ASN A 23 14.82 -8.89 2.75
C ASN A 23 14.71 -7.82 1.65
N PRO A 24 14.90 -6.53 2.01
CA PRO A 24 14.72 -5.42 1.08
C PRO A 24 15.81 -5.42 -0.01
N SER A 25 15.41 -5.35 -1.29
CA SER A 25 16.35 -5.24 -2.40
C SER A 25 16.93 -3.84 -2.58
N VAL A 26 16.29 -2.81 -2.00
CA VAL A 26 16.71 -1.41 -2.11
C VAL A 26 16.64 -0.70 -0.75
N PRO A 27 17.47 0.35 -0.53
CA PRO A 27 17.35 1.19 0.65
C PRO A 27 16.08 2.05 0.63
N ASP A 28 15.58 2.41 1.81
CA ASP A 28 14.37 3.22 2.00
C ASP A 28 14.35 4.50 1.15
N ARG A 29 15.48 5.20 1.02
CA ARG A 29 15.57 6.43 0.21
C ARG A 29 15.17 6.25 -1.26
N GLU A 30 15.42 5.07 -1.84
CA GLU A 30 15.07 4.78 -3.22
C GLU A 30 13.57 4.48 -3.34
N TYR A 31 13.01 3.81 -2.34
CA TYR A 31 11.57 3.61 -2.22
C TYR A 31 10.85 4.97 -2.10
N ASP A 32 11.27 5.82 -1.18
CA ASP A 32 10.67 7.12 -0.89
C ASP A 32 10.67 8.02 -2.13
N LYS A 33 11.79 8.05 -2.86
CA LYS A 33 11.91 8.84 -4.09
C LYS A 33 10.87 8.44 -5.15
N LEU A 34 10.69 7.14 -5.39
CA LEU A 34 9.70 6.66 -6.37
C LEU A 34 8.27 6.81 -5.84
N TYR A 35 8.07 6.70 -4.53
CA TYR A 35 6.79 6.91 -3.88
C TYR A 35 6.34 8.38 -4.03
N ASP A 36 7.25 9.34 -3.86
CA ASP A 36 6.97 10.76 -4.08
C ASP A 36 6.68 11.09 -5.55
N GLU A 37 7.40 10.46 -6.48
CA GLU A 37 7.11 10.56 -7.92
C GLU A 37 5.69 10.07 -8.23
N LEU A 38 5.31 8.89 -7.71
CA LEU A 38 3.97 8.35 -7.87
C LEU A 38 2.91 9.29 -7.28
N GLN A 39 3.12 9.81 -6.08
CA GLN A 39 2.21 10.78 -5.47
C GLN A 39 2.07 12.07 -6.28
N ALA A 40 3.15 12.55 -6.91
CA ALA A 40 3.09 13.73 -7.78
C ALA A 40 2.23 13.44 -9.02
N LEU A 41 2.44 12.30 -9.67
CA LEU A 41 1.66 11.88 -10.84
C LEU A 41 0.17 11.65 -10.51
N GLU A 42 -0.13 11.03 -9.37
CA GLU A 42 -1.51 10.84 -8.91
C GLU A 42 -2.21 12.18 -8.64
N ARG A 43 -1.50 13.17 -8.10
CA ARG A 43 -2.03 14.53 -7.90
C ARG A 43 -2.25 15.26 -9.21
N GLU A 44 -1.31 15.16 -10.16
CA GLU A 44 -1.40 15.82 -11.46
C GLU A 44 -2.53 15.25 -12.32
N THR A 45 -2.65 13.92 -12.35
CA THR A 45 -3.67 13.23 -13.16
C THR A 45 -5.04 13.18 -12.48
N GLY A 46 -5.10 13.33 -11.15
CA GLY A 46 -6.32 13.12 -10.36
C GLY A 46 -6.74 11.65 -10.27
N VAL A 47 -5.92 10.71 -10.74
CA VAL A 47 -6.20 9.28 -10.77
C VAL A 47 -5.28 8.56 -9.79
N ARG A 48 -5.85 7.64 -8.99
CA ARG A 48 -5.08 6.71 -8.15
C ARG A 48 -5.41 5.28 -8.55
N LEU A 49 -4.40 4.49 -8.91
CA LEU A 49 -4.61 3.09 -9.29
C LEU A 49 -5.12 2.27 -8.09
N PRO A 50 -6.02 1.27 -8.28
CA PRO A 50 -6.63 0.53 -7.19
C PRO A 50 -5.64 -0.17 -6.25
N ASP A 51 -4.54 -0.65 -6.80
CA ASP A 51 -3.44 -1.35 -6.13
C ASP A 51 -2.28 -0.43 -5.74
N SER A 52 -2.44 0.89 -5.90
CA SER A 52 -1.41 1.86 -5.57
C SER A 52 -1.03 1.81 -4.09
N PRO A 53 0.26 1.77 -3.74
CA PRO A 53 0.72 1.78 -2.35
C PRO A 53 0.29 3.04 -1.61
N THR A 54 0.02 4.16 -2.31
CA THR A 54 -0.44 5.42 -1.70
C THR A 54 -1.86 5.34 -1.12
N ARG A 55 -2.61 4.29 -1.45
CA ARG A 55 -3.93 4.01 -0.86
C ARG A 55 -3.84 3.30 0.49
N ARG A 56 -2.69 2.74 0.87
CA ARG A 56 -2.52 2.01 2.13
C ARG A 56 -2.50 2.94 3.35
N VAL A 57 -2.05 4.18 3.16
CA VAL A 57 -1.88 5.16 4.23
C VAL A 57 -2.87 6.30 4.04
N GLY A 58 -3.76 6.48 5.02
CA GLY A 58 -4.61 7.66 5.10
C GLY A 58 -6.02 7.49 4.52
N GLY A 59 -6.95 8.17 5.18
CA GLY A 59 -8.38 8.22 4.91
C GLY A 59 -9.05 8.95 6.07
N GLU A 60 -10.30 9.37 5.89
CA GLU A 60 -11.06 9.94 7.01
C GLU A 60 -11.18 8.91 8.15
N PRO A 61 -10.90 9.27 9.41
CA PRO A 61 -11.14 8.40 10.54
C PRO A 61 -12.59 7.91 10.53
N ILE A 62 -12.78 6.59 10.55
CA ILE A 62 -14.12 6.03 10.65
C ILE A 62 -14.69 6.33 12.04
N LYS A 63 -15.98 6.65 12.12
CA LYS A 63 -16.67 6.97 13.40
C LYS A 63 -16.72 5.76 14.35
N ALA A 64 -16.85 4.56 13.79
CA ALA A 64 -16.87 3.29 14.52
C ALA A 64 -16.58 2.11 13.58
N PHE A 65 -16.09 1.01 14.12
CA PHE A 65 -16.01 -0.28 13.41
C PHE A 65 -17.40 -0.93 13.37
N ALA A 66 -17.82 -1.39 12.19
CA ALA A 66 -19.02 -2.21 12.06
C ALA A 66 -18.78 -3.61 12.61
N ARG A 67 -19.78 -4.19 13.28
CA ARG A 67 -19.71 -5.57 13.74
C ARG A 67 -19.68 -6.50 12.53
N HIS A 68 -18.62 -7.30 12.41
CA HIS A 68 -18.52 -8.33 11.39
C HIS A 68 -18.73 -9.71 12.04
N ALA A 69 -19.57 -10.54 11.41
CA ALA A 69 -19.80 -11.91 11.87
C ALA A 69 -18.74 -12.83 11.24
N HIS A 70 -18.00 -13.56 12.07
CA HIS A 70 -17.05 -14.55 11.59
C HIS A 70 -17.76 -15.75 10.99
N ILE A 71 -17.27 -16.22 9.84
CA ILE A 71 -17.85 -17.38 9.12
C ILE A 71 -17.71 -18.67 9.95
N ALA A 72 -16.67 -18.77 10.76
CA ALA A 72 -16.44 -19.85 11.71
C ALA A 72 -16.07 -19.29 13.09
N ARG A 73 -16.24 -20.11 14.14
CA ARG A 73 -15.85 -19.73 15.51
C ARG A 73 -14.33 -19.61 15.61
N LEU A 74 -13.85 -18.47 16.11
CA LEU A 74 -12.45 -18.32 16.52
C LEU A 74 -12.30 -18.84 17.96
N TYR A 75 -11.35 -19.73 18.17
CA TYR A 75 -11.02 -20.29 19.48
C TYR A 75 -9.85 -19.51 20.10
N SER A 76 -9.84 -19.39 21.43
CA SER A 76 -8.69 -18.89 22.18
C SER A 76 -7.67 -20.02 22.42
N LEU A 77 -6.45 -19.63 22.82
CA LEU A 77 -5.49 -20.55 23.41
C LEU A 77 -5.77 -20.70 24.92
N ASP A 78 -5.42 -21.84 25.49
CA ASP A 78 -5.56 -22.16 26.93
C ASP A 78 -4.39 -21.59 27.76
#